data_AF-T0ZH21-F1
#
_entry.id   AF-T0ZH21-F1
#
_cell.length_a   1.000
_cell.length_b   1.000
_cell.length_c   1.000
_cell.angle_alpha   90.00
_cell.angle_beta   90.00
_cell.angle_gamma   90.00
#
_symmetry.space_group_name_H-M   'P 1'
#
loop_
_entity.id
_entity.type
_entity.pdbx_description
1 polymer ?
#
loop_
_entity_poly.entity_id
_entity_poly.type
_entity_poly.pdbx_seq_one_letter_code
_entity_poly.pdbx_strand_id
1 'polypeptide(L)'
;MPQVSVEASDLPYFIGQSMRAVYRAHTFRYGLDLGKQFSDWGEVRAGAYREEGHTRLTVGDPGDPQLPFPAQQAFGSFTYFVRFSYDTLDNINFPHSGEQARLQWSSAHQVIGPQSSYNRVTFDFLAAHTWRDRNTVAFSVSGGSLLNRATDLRMEFP
;
A
#
# COMPACT_ATOMS: atom_id res chain seq x y z
N MET A 1 -16.49 -7.96 -6.79
CA MET A 1 -15.70 -7.58 -7.95
C MET A 1 -14.39 -8.34 -7.89
N PRO A 2 -14.05 -9.13 -8.92
CA PRO A 2 -12.73 -9.70 -9.06
C PRO A 2 -11.71 -8.60 -9.36
N GLN A 3 -10.54 -8.70 -8.75
CA GLN A 3 -9.39 -7.83 -9.02
C GLN A 3 -8.15 -8.68 -9.25
N VAL A 4 -7.34 -8.28 -10.22
CA VAL A 4 -6.03 -8.89 -10.52
C VAL A 4 -5.07 -7.76 -10.81
N SER A 5 -3.87 -7.80 -10.22
CA SER A 5 -2.81 -6.84 -10.49
C SER A 5 -1.45 -7.52 -10.53
N VAL A 6 -0.58 -6.99 -11.36
CA VAL A 6 0.83 -7.38 -11.45
C VAL A 6 1.66 -6.13 -11.25
N GLU A 7 2.58 -6.17 -10.31
CA GLU A 7 3.40 -5.04 -9.94
C GLU A 7 4.87 -5.45 -9.81
N ALA A 8 5.77 -4.58 -10.23
CA ALA A 8 7.20 -4.73 -10.01
C ALA A 8 7.73 -3.44 -9.36
N SER A 9 8.33 -3.57 -8.18
CA SER A 9 8.88 -2.44 -7.42
C SER A 9 10.33 -2.69 -7.01
N ASP A 10 11.13 -1.63 -7.09
CA ASP A 10 12.53 -1.65 -6.66
C ASP A 10 12.61 -1.14 -5.21
N LEU A 11 13.13 -1.99 -4.33
CA LEU A 11 13.27 -1.77 -2.89
C LEU A 11 14.75 -1.55 -2.57
N PRO A 12 15.21 -0.30 -2.44
CA PRO A 12 16.58 -0.01 -2.04
C PRO A 12 16.80 -0.37 -0.57
N TYR A 13 17.88 -1.08 -0.28
CA TYR A 13 18.31 -1.42 1.08
C TYR A 13 19.52 -0.57 1.47
N PHE A 14 19.40 0.15 2.59
CA PHE A 14 20.41 1.06 3.10
C PHE A 14 21.07 0.51 4.35
N ILE A 15 22.39 0.67 4.45
CA ILE A 15 23.14 0.49 5.70
C ILE A 15 23.73 1.85 6.07
N GLY A 16 23.21 2.46 7.14
CA GLY A 16 23.52 3.85 7.47
C GLY A 16 22.99 4.79 6.38
N GLN A 17 23.87 5.55 5.74
CA GLN A 17 23.54 6.47 4.64
C GLN A 17 23.92 5.93 3.24
N SER A 18 24.45 4.71 3.16
CA SER A 18 24.89 4.12 1.90
C SER A 18 23.91 3.07 1.39
N MET A 19 23.46 3.22 0.14
CA MET A 19 22.68 2.19 -0.54
C MET A 19 23.59 0.98 -0.79
N ARG A 20 23.26 -0.15 -0.16
CA ARG A 20 24.06 -1.38 -0.22
C ARG A 20 23.55 -2.34 -1.28
N ALA A 21 22.22 -2.39 -1.43
CA ALA A 21 21.56 -3.29 -2.36
C ALA A 21 20.24 -2.71 -2.88
N VAL A 22 19.76 -3.24 -4.00
CA VAL A 22 18.41 -2.99 -4.52
C VAL A 22 17.77 -4.34 -4.83
N TYR A 23 16.61 -4.59 -4.22
CA TYR A 23 15.82 -5.78 -4.45
C TYR A 23 14.62 -5.44 -5.33
N ARG A 24 14.45 -6.15 -6.44
CA ARG A 24 13.25 -6.04 -7.27
C ARG A 24 12.22 -7.05 -6.80
N ALA A 25 11.09 -6.58 -6.29
CA ALA A 25 9.95 -7.39 -5.91
C ALA A 25 8.98 -7.50 -7.09
N HIS A 26 8.69 -8.72 -7.54
CA HIS A 26 7.60 -8.99 -8.47
C HIS A 26 6.43 -9.54 -7.68
N THR A 27 5.28 -8.91 -7.83
CA THR A 27 4.10 -9.16 -7.02
C THR A 27 2.91 -9.43 -7.94
N PHE A 28 2.33 -10.62 -7.79
CA PHE A 28 1.07 -10.99 -8.40
C PHE A 28 -0.02 -11.00 -7.33
N ARG A 29 -1.07 -10.21 -7.53
CA ARG A 29 -2.19 -10.12 -6.61
C ARG A 29 -3.48 -10.48 -7.31
N TYR A 30 -4.30 -11.28 -6.66
CA TYR A 30 -5.64 -11.59 -7.14
C TYR A 30 -6.59 -11.74 -5.97
N GLY A 31 -7.83 -11.29 -6.14
CA GLY A 31 -8.77 -11.26 -5.05
C GLY A 31 -10.18 -10.90 -5.45
N LEU A 32 -11.03 -10.86 -4.44
CA LEU A 32 -12.44 -10.53 -4.56
C LEU A 32 -12.81 -9.54 -3.47
N ASP A 33 -13.51 -8.49 -3.85
CA ASP A 33 -14.11 -7.53 -2.93
C ASP A 33 -15.60 -7.35 -3.19
N LEU A 34 -16.32 -6.84 -2.21
CA LEU A 34 -17.72 -6.49 -2.30
C LEU A 34 -17.85 -5.08 -1.76
N GLY A 35 -18.55 -4.23 -2.50
CA GLY A 35 -18.75 -2.83 -2.15
C GLY A 35 -20.23 -2.51 -2.02
N LYS A 36 -20.55 -1.64 -1.08
CA LYS A 36 -21.83 -0.94 -1.02
C LYS A 36 -21.57 0.55 -1.08
N GLN A 37 -22.13 1.18 -2.11
CA GLN A 37 -22.15 2.62 -2.23
C GLN A 37 -23.30 3.19 -1.39
N PHE A 38 -23.02 4.29 -0.70
CA PHE A 38 -23.97 5.06 0.08
C PHE A 38 -24.10 6.44 -0.56
N SER A 39 -25.25 6.69 -1.18
CA SER A 39 -25.49 7.92 -1.94
C SER A 39 -24.39 8.15 -3.01
N ASP A 40 -24.25 9.38 -3.42
CA ASP A 40 -23.19 9.95 -4.23
C ASP A 40 -21.87 10.23 -3.48
N TRP A 41 -21.86 10.21 -2.15
CA TRP A 41 -20.72 10.69 -1.36
C TRP A 41 -19.84 9.61 -0.72
N GLY A 42 -20.31 8.36 -0.63
CA GLY A 42 -19.64 7.36 0.22
C GLY A 42 -19.66 5.94 -0.32
N GLU A 43 -18.64 5.17 0.05
CA GLU A 43 -18.54 3.75 -0.28
C GLU A 43 -17.85 2.97 0.84
N VAL A 44 -18.41 1.81 1.18
CA VAL A 44 -17.70 0.80 1.97
C VAL A 44 -17.39 -0.40 1.08
N ARG A 45 -16.13 -0.84 1.07
CA ARG A 45 -15.66 -2.06 0.41
C ARG A 45 -15.01 -2.98 1.43
N ALA A 46 -15.29 -4.26 1.33
CA ALA A 46 -14.61 -5.29 2.08
C ALA A 46 -14.22 -6.42 1.13
N GLY A 47 -13.05 -7.01 1.33
CA GLY A 47 -12.56 -8.04 0.43
C GLY A 47 -11.42 -8.84 0.99
N ALA A 48 -11.01 -9.82 0.22
CA ALA A 48 -9.82 -10.59 0.47
C ALA A 48 -9.04 -10.78 -0.82
N TYR A 49 -7.72 -10.77 -0.70
CA TYR A 49 -6.83 -11.02 -1.83
C TYR A 49 -5.65 -11.87 -1.37
N ARG A 50 -5.12 -12.63 -2.32
CA ARG A 50 -3.87 -13.35 -2.18
C ARG A 50 -2.81 -12.62 -3.00
N GLU A 51 -1.66 -12.47 -2.39
CA GLU A 51 -0.48 -11.88 -3.00
C GLU A 51 0.63 -12.93 -3.02
N GLU A 52 1.26 -13.13 -4.15
CA GLU A 52 2.35 -14.07 -4.33
C GLU A 52 3.44 -13.45 -5.20
N GLY A 53 4.68 -13.85 -4.98
CA GLY A 53 5.76 -13.31 -5.77
C GLY A 53 7.13 -13.69 -5.28
N HIS A 54 8.11 -12.97 -5.80
CA HIS A 54 9.50 -13.17 -5.42
C HIS A 54 10.28 -11.85 -5.43
N THR A 55 11.21 -11.72 -4.49
CA THR A 55 12.21 -10.67 -4.48
C THR A 55 13.49 -11.20 -5.13
N ARG A 56 14.16 -10.36 -5.92
CA ARG A 56 15.45 -10.67 -6.53
C ARG A 56 16.42 -9.51 -6.36
N LEU A 57 17.63 -9.80 -5.88
CA LEU A 57 18.72 -8.83 -5.82
C LEU A 57 19.09 -8.40 -7.24
N THR A 58 18.94 -7.10 -7.49
CA THR A 58 19.23 -6.46 -8.80
C THR A 58 20.56 -5.71 -8.75
N VAL A 59 20.86 -5.08 -7.62
CA VAL A 59 22.12 -4.36 -7.36
C VAL A 59 22.64 -4.78 -5.99
N GLY A 60 23.94 -5.07 -5.86
CA GLY A 60 24.57 -5.51 -4.61
C GLY A 60 25.32 -6.85 -4.76
N ASP A 61 26.11 -7.22 -3.76
CA ASP A 61 26.85 -8.49 -3.73
C ASP A 61 25.97 -9.60 -3.10
N PRO A 62 25.61 -10.68 -3.85
CA PRO A 62 24.84 -11.81 -3.35
C PRO A 62 25.47 -12.53 -2.15
N GLY A 63 26.79 -12.44 -1.99
CA GLY A 63 27.55 -13.07 -0.92
C GLY A 63 27.77 -12.20 0.31
N ASP A 64 27.25 -10.97 0.35
CA ASP A 64 27.46 -10.05 1.46
C ASP A 64 26.72 -10.55 2.73
N PRO A 65 27.43 -10.94 3.79
CA PRO A 65 26.82 -11.45 5.01
C PRO A 65 26.04 -10.39 5.80
N GLN A 66 26.14 -9.10 5.43
CA GLN A 66 25.36 -8.02 6.02
C GLN A 66 23.97 -7.86 5.38
N LEU A 67 23.68 -8.59 4.30
CA LEU A 67 22.35 -8.55 3.69
C LEU A 67 21.37 -9.41 4.50
N PRO A 68 20.22 -8.86 4.90
CA PRO A 68 19.24 -9.60 5.70
C PRO A 68 18.51 -10.69 4.89
N PHE A 69 18.62 -10.67 3.55
CA PHE A 69 17.89 -11.56 2.66
C PHE A 69 18.75 -12.20 1.58
N PRO A 70 18.43 -13.44 1.17
CA PRO A 70 19.12 -14.09 0.06
C PRO A 70 18.85 -13.37 -1.27
N ALA A 71 19.69 -13.65 -2.26
CA ALA A 71 19.59 -13.03 -3.59
C ALA A 71 18.25 -13.29 -4.31
N GLN A 72 17.52 -14.35 -3.92
CA GLN A 72 16.15 -14.61 -4.36
C GLN A 72 15.34 -15.18 -3.20
N GLN A 73 14.12 -14.65 -3.00
CA GLN A 73 13.21 -15.16 -1.98
C GLN A 73 11.77 -15.10 -2.48
N ALA A 74 11.05 -16.22 -2.38
CA ALA A 74 9.62 -16.27 -2.64
C ALA A 74 8.84 -15.80 -1.41
N PHE A 75 7.72 -15.13 -1.63
CA PHE A 75 6.79 -14.72 -0.59
C PHE A 75 5.35 -14.93 -1.06
N GLY A 76 4.46 -15.05 -0.10
CA GLY A 76 3.03 -15.15 -0.36
C GLY A 76 2.24 -14.81 0.87
N SER A 77 1.19 -14.02 0.73
CA SER A 77 0.31 -13.61 1.82
C SER A 77 -1.16 -13.69 1.41
N PHE A 78 -2.00 -13.94 2.39
CA PHE A 78 -3.44 -13.82 2.29
C PHE A 78 -3.85 -12.62 3.13
N THR A 79 -4.56 -11.66 2.52
CA THR A 79 -4.94 -10.42 3.17
C THR A 79 -6.45 -10.19 3.11
N TYR A 80 -7.03 -9.85 4.26
CA TYR A 80 -8.39 -9.33 4.38
C TYR A 80 -8.32 -7.81 4.53
N PHE A 81 -9.27 -7.09 3.94
CA PHE A 81 -9.33 -5.64 4.10
C PHE A 81 -10.77 -5.13 4.20
N VAL A 82 -10.90 -4.00 4.89
CA VAL A 82 -12.10 -3.17 4.90
C VAL A 82 -11.66 -1.74 4.60
N ARG A 83 -12.32 -1.13 3.62
CA ARG A 83 -12.05 0.23 3.18
C ARG A 83 -13.33 1.03 3.21
N PHE A 84 -13.26 2.20 3.84
CA PHE A 84 -14.25 3.25 3.72
C PHE A 84 -13.68 4.37 2.88
N SER A 85 -14.44 4.81 1.89
CA SER A 85 -14.12 5.94 1.02
C SER A 85 -15.24 6.96 1.13
N TYR A 86 -14.86 8.22 1.30
CA TYR A 86 -15.71 9.40 1.24
C TYR A 86 -15.19 10.25 0.09
N ASP A 87 -16.06 10.66 -0.83
CA ASP A 87 -15.69 11.52 -1.94
C ASP A 87 -16.82 12.49 -2.26
N THR A 88 -16.53 13.77 -2.14
CA THR A 88 -17.43 14.88 -2.50
C THR A 88 -16.76 15.87 -3.43
N LEU A 89 -15.63 15.49 -4.03
CA LEU A 89 -14.90 16.35 -4.94
C LEU A 89 -15.73 16.60 -6.19
N ASP A 90 -15.79 17.87 -6.61
CA ASP A 90 -16.45 18.27 -7.85
C ASP A 90 -15.71 17.73 -9.09
N ASN A 91 -14.39 17.63 -9.02
CA ASN A 91 -13.53 17.18 -10.12
C ASN A 91 -12.29 16.44 -9.60
N ILE A 92 -12.05 15.24 -10.12
CA ILE A 92 -10.91 14.39 -9.74
C ILE A 92 -9.55 14.97 -10.18
N ASN A 93 -9.50 15.66 -11.31
CA ASN A 93 -8.23 16.13 -11.89
C ASN A 93 -7.84 17.53 -11.39
N PHE A 94 -8.84 18.40 -11.18
CA PHE A 94 -8.67 19.77 -10.68
C PHE A 94 -9.80 20.09 -9.70
N PRO A 95 -9.73 19.57 -8.47
CA PRO A 95 -10.80 19.75 -7.50
C PRO A 95 -10.86 21.22 -7.10
N HIS A 96 -11.96 21.90 -7.41
CA HIS A 96 -12.19 23.28 -6.98
C HIS A 96 -12.87 23.34 -5.62
N SER A 97 -13.63 22.30 -5.27
CA SER A 97 -14.32 22.19 -3.98
C SER A 97 -14.58 20.75 -3.61
N GLY A 98 -14.50 20.46 -2.32
CA GLY A 98 -14.93 19.19 -1.74
C GLY A 98 -13.80 18.51 -0.98
N GLU A 99 -14.13 17.34 -0.47
CA GLU A 99 -13.26 16.54 0.37
C GLU A 99 -13.30 15.09 -0.07
N GLN A 100 -12.14 14.45 -0.06
CA GLN A 100 -11.99 13.02 -0.24
C GLN A 100 -11.25 12.46 0.97
N ALA A 101 -11.79 11.40 1.55
CA ALA A 101 -11.16 10.67 2.63
C ALA A 101 -11.17 9.17 2.32
N ARG A 102 -10.10 8.47 2.67
CA ARG A 102 -10.01 7.02 2.56
C ARG A 102 -9.42 6.48 3.84
N LEU A 103 -10.14 5.58 4.47
CA LEU A 103 -9.67 4.82 5.62
C LEU A 103 -9.68 3.35 5.25
N GLN A 104 -8.53 2.68 5.36
CA GLN A 104 -8.43 1.25 5.09
C GLN A 104 -7.77 0.54 6.27
N TRP A 105 -8.42 -0.52 6.73
CA TRP A 105 -7.82 -1.50 7.61
C TRP A 105 -7.55 -2.77 6.80
N SER A 106 -6.37 -3.36 6.98
CA SER A 106 -5.98 -4.61 6.33
C SER A 106 -5.23 -5.52 7.29
N SER A 107 -5.57 -6.81 7.27
CA SER A 107 -4.92 -7.87 8.03
C SER A 107 -4.32 -8.89 7.08
N ALA A 108 -3.00 -8.97 7.06
CA ALA A 108 -2.23 -9.87 6.22
C ALA A 108 -1.67 -11.03 7.03
N HIS A 109 -1.78 -12.24 6.48
CA HIS A 109 -1.20 -13.47 6.99
C HIS A 109 -0.26 -14.05 5.93
N GLN A 110 1.02 -14.16 6.25
CA GLN A 110 2.01 -14.72 5.35
C GLN A 110 1.86 -16.24 5.28
N VAL A 111 1.69 -16.76 4.06
CA VAL A 111 1.48 -18.20 3.78
C VAL A 111 2.77 -18.84 3.24
N ILE A 112 3.61 -18.04 2.58
CA ILE A 112 4.90 -18.46 2.01
C ILE A 112 5.98 -17.48 2.49
N GLY A 113 7.05 -18.03 3.06
CA GLY A 113 8.15 -17.26 3.65
C GLY A 113 8.12 -17.26 5.19
N PRO A 114 8.87 -16.35 5.84
CA PRO A 114 8.83 -16.17 7.28
C PRO A 114 7.38 -15.91 7.72
N GLN A 115 6.87 -16.67 8.68
CA GLN A 115 5.50 -16.56 9.14
C GLN A 115 5.33 -15.26 9.94
N SER A 116 4.91 -14.19 9.26
CA SER A 116 4.53 -12.93 9.90
C SER A 116 3.06 -12.62 9.61
N SER A 117 2.37 -12.06 10.60
CA SER A 117 1.04 -11.49 10.41
C SER A 117 1.07 -10.03 10.84
N TYR A 118 0.46 -9.17 10.03
CA TYR A 118 0.43 -7.75 10.32
C TYR A 118 -0.95 -7.15 10.06
N ASN A 119 -1.28 -6.17 10.85
CA ASN A 119 -2.48 -5.37 10.78
C ASN A 119 -2.05 -3.94 10.48
N ARG A 120 -2.50 -3.41 9.35
CA ARG A 120 -2.19 -2.05 8.90
C ARG A 120 -3.48 -1.23 8.85
N VAL A 121 -3.38 0.00 9.31
CA VAL A 121 -4.39 1.04 9.07
C VAL A 121 -3.74 2.12 8.23
N THR A 122 -4.39 2.51 7.14
CA THR A 122 -3.99 3.65 6.32
C THR A 122 -5.12 4.65 6.25
N PHE A 123 -4.75 5.93 6.28
CA PHE A 123 -5.65 7.05 6.18
C PHE A 123 -5.10 8.03 5.15
N ASP A 124 -5.93 8.40 4.18
CA ASP A 124 -5.64 9.41 3.19
C ASP A 124 -6.77 10.44 3.21
N PHE A 125 -6.43 11.72 3.16
CA PHE A 125 -7.37 12.83 3.15
C PHE A 125 -6.89 13.89 2.18
N LEU A 126 -7.80 14.40 1.37
CA LEU A 126 -7.60 15.50 0.44
C LEU A 126 -8.78 16.45 0.58
N ALA A 127 -8.52 17.72 0.84
CA ALA A 127 -9.51 18.77 0.79
C ALA A 127 -9.07 19.82 -0.22
N ALA A 128 -10.01 20.29 -1.04
CA ALA A 128 -9.76 21.38 -1.96
C ALA A 128 -10.80 22.48 -1.76
N HIS A 129 -10.35 23.72 -1.81
CA HIS A 129 -11.21 24.88 -1.69
C HIS A 129 -10.76 26.01 -2.61
N THR A 130 -11.70 26.59 -3.35
CA THR A 130 -11.45 27.71 -4.24
C THR A 130 -11.95 29.01 -3.62
N TRP A 131 -11.05 29.97 -3.50
CA TRP A 131 -11.37 31.34 -3.07
C TRP A 131 -11.55 32.25 -4.29
N ARG A 132 -12.71 32.93 -4.34
CA ARG A 132 -13.06 33.95 -5.35
C ARG A 132 -12.90 33.49 -6.81
N ASP A 133 -13.25 32.24 -7.10
CA ASP A 133 -13.30 31.65 -8.45
C ASP A 133 -11.98 31.69 -9.25
N ARG A 134 -10.83 31.88 -8.59
CA ARG A 134 -9.52 31.98 -9.27
C ARG A 134 -8.37 31.29 -8.57
N ASN A 135 -8.43 31.12 -7.25
CA ASN A 135 -7.34 30.54 -6.48
C ASN A 135 -7.84 29.30 -5.76
N THR A 136 -7.35 28.14 -6.18
CA THR A 136 -7.64 26.86 -5.55
C THR A 136 -6.49 26.46 -4.64
N VAL A 137 -6.81 26.12 -3.40
CA VAL A 137 -5.85 25.55 -2.46
C VAL A 137 -6.29 24.13 -2.14
N ALA A 138 -5.34 23.20 -2.29
CA ALA A 138 -5.52 21.81 -1.94
C ALA A 138 -4.63 21.49 -0.74
N PHE A 139 -5.20 20.73 0.18
CA PHE A 139 -4.54 20.21 1.36
C PHE A 139 -4.63 18.69 1.33
N SER A 140 -3.49 18.01 1.43
CA SER A 140 -3.43 16.55 1.48
C SER A 140 -2.71 16.07 2.73
N VAL A 141 -3.22 14.99 3.30
CA VAL A 141 -2.64 14.27 4.43
C VAL A 141 -2.74 12.79 4.13
N SER A 142 -1.63 12.08 4.25
CA SER A 142 -1.61 10.62 4.23
C SER A 142 -0.83 10.11 5.43
N GLY A 143 -1.25 8.97 5.95
CA GLY A 143 -0.65 8.36 7.11
C GLY A 143 -0.98 6.88 7.17
N GLY A 144 -0.09 6.10 7.76
CA GLY A 144 -0.29 4.68 7.97
C GLY A 144 0.40 4.20 9.22
N SER A 145 -0.19 3.23 9.89
CA SER A 145 0.38 2.61 11.08
C SER A 145 0.14 1.11 11.09
N LEU A 146 1.09 0.39 11.69
CA LEU A 146 0.98 -1.03 11.98
C LEU A 146 0.46 -1.19 13.41
N LEU A 147 -0.69 -1.83 13.54
CA LEU A 147 -1.35 -2.04 14.84
C LEU A 147 -0.64 -3.12 15.68
N ASN A 148 0.16 -3.98 15.05
CA ASN A 148 0.99 -4.99 15.68
C ASN A 148 2.42 -4.92 15.14
N ARG A 149 3.42 -5.12 16.02
CA ARG A 149 4.84 -5.08 15.67
C ARG A 149 5.19 -6.33 14.86
N ALA A 150 5.24 -6.20 13.54
CA ALA A 150 5.71 -7.26 12.65
C ALA A 150 7.11 -6.90 12.13
N THR A 151 8.06 -7.82 12.32
CA THR A 151 9.41 -7.77 11.74
C THR A 151 9.37 -8.26 10.29
N ASP A 152 9.16 -7.35 9.32
CA ASP A 152 9.35 -7.62 7.88
C ASP A 152 9.78 -6.33 7.14
N LEU A 153 10.77 -6.41 6.25
CA LEU A 153 11.40 -5.25 5.57
C LEU A 153 10.50 -4.54 4.56
N ARG A 154 9.41 -5.16 4.11
CA ARG A 154 8.40 -4.49 3.28
C ARG A 154 7.67 -3.36 4.01
N MET A 155 7.81 -3.30 5.34
CA MET A 155 7.18 -2.27 6.17
C MET A 155 8.09 -1.06 6.42
N GLU A 156 9.36 -1.10 6.02
CA GLU A 156 10.27 0.06 6.12
C GLU A 156 10.14 1.04 4.94
N PHE A 157 9.35 0.71 3.92
CA PHE A 157 9.14 1.55 2.75
C PHE A 157 7.64 1.79 2.53
N PRO A 158 7.09 2.96 2.92
CA PRO A 158 5.72 3.36 2.60
C PRO A 158 5.50 3.60 1.10
#